data_AF-A0A950ERL2-F1
#
_entry.id   AF-A0A950ERL2-F1
#
_cell.length_a   1.000
_cell.length_b   1.000
_cell.length_c   1.000
_cell.angle_alpha   90.00
_cell.angle_beta   90.00
_cell.angle_gamma   90.00
#
_symmetry.space_group_name_H-M   'P 1'
#
loop_
_entity.id
_entity.type
_entity.pdbx_description
1 polymer ?
#
loop_
_entity_poly.entity_id
_entity_poly.type
_entity_poly.pdbx_seq_one_letter_code
_entity_poly.pdbx_strand_id
1 'polypeptide(L)'
;GDRFSYLGGLPTAEVYAAAYKALGVPVYSSAVFNFIPKTAMDFYRAIAANDHATTDKLIDEFFLPYLAIRNRRAGYAVSIVKAGAKLVGHDAGPVRAPLTDLTEEEVAQLDVLIKKLGAQ
;
A
#
# COMPACT_ATOMS: atom_id res chain seq x y z
N GLY A 1 32.10 1.64 -7.69
CA GLY A 1 31.65 1.19 -6.36
C GLY A 1 30.28 1.78 -6.09
N ASP A 2 29.22 0.99 -6.27
CA ASP A 2 27.85 1.51 -6.48
C ASP A 2 26.81 0.60 -5.77
N ARG A 3 27.20 -0.04 -4.65
CA ARG A 3 26.42 -1.11 -3.98
C ARG A 3 25.52 -0.59 -2.85
N PHE A 4 24.74 0.45 -3.10
CA PHE A 4 23.71 0.86 -2.14
C PHE A 4 22.36 1.07 -2.85
N SER A 5 21.35 0.36 -2.35
CA SER A 5 19.95 0.58 -2.69
C SER A 5 19.25 1.20 -1.48
N TYR A 6 18.63 2.36 -1.68
CA TYR A 6 17.87 3.05 -0.64
C TYR A 6 16.45 2.51 -0.59
N LEU A 7 16.01 2.13 0.62
CA LEU A 7 14.66 1.66 0.91
C LEU A 7 14.07 2.57 1.99
N GLY A 8 13.08 3.38 1.62
CA GLY A 8 12.38 4.26 2.56
C GLY A 8 11.43 3.47 3.46
N GLY A 9 11.62 3.56 4.78
CA GLY A 9 10.89 2.80 5.80
C GLY A 9 10.10 3.65 6.81
N LEU A 10 9.59 4.82 6.42
CA LEU A 10 8.87 5.70 7.34
C LEU A 10 7.34 5.42 7.37
N PRO A 11 6.72 5.40 8.56
CA PRO A 11 5.27 5.50 8.68
C PRO A 11 4.84 6.96 8.47
N THR A 12 3.71 7.19 7.77
CA THR A 12 3.12 8.50 7.38
C THR A 12 3.74 9.17 6.14
N ALA A 13 3.54 8.58 4.95
CA ALA A 13 4.17 8.97 3.68
C ALA A 13 3.25 9.78 2.72
N GLU A 14 2.10 10.25 3.21
CA GLU A 14 0.92 10.40 2.35
C GLU A 14 0.56 11.85 2.03
N VAL A 15 1.31 12.79 2.61
CA VAL A 15 1.37 14.20 2.18
C VAL A 15 2.45 14.41 1.10
N TYR A 16 3.20 13.36 0.74
CA TYR A 16 4.47 13.47 0.03
C TYR A 16 4.51 12.84 -1.36
N ALA A 17 3.38 12.59 -2.01
CA ALA A 17 3.37 12.06 -3.38
C ALA A 17 4.19 12.92 -4.37
N ALA A 18 4.20 14.26 -4.19
CA ALA A 18 5.09 15.16 -4.94
C ALA A 18 6.57 15.10 -4.49
N ALA A 19 6.85 14.78 -3.23
CA ALA A 19 8.21 14.70 -2.68
C ALA A 19 8.89 13.34 -2.91
N TYR A 20 8.15 12.27 -3.16
CA TYR A 20 8.77 10.98 -3.49
C TYR A 20 9.41 10.95 -4.89
N LYS A 21 8.99 11.84 -5.81
CA LYS A 21 9.73 12.14 -7.05
C LYS A 21 10.98 13.03 -6.80
N ALA A 22 11.00 13.85 -5.74
CA ALA A 22 12.13 14.69 -5.33
C ALA A 22 13.14 14.00 -4.39
N LEU A 23 12.76 12.90 -3.74
CA LEU A 23 13.60 12.13 -2.80
C LEU A 23 14.37 10.97 -3.43
N GLY A 24 14.23 10.72 -4.74
CA GLY A 24 15.14 9.83 -5.48
C GLY A 24 15.23 8.40 -4.93
N VAL A 25 14.13 7.83 -4.42
CA VAL A 25 14.14 6.46 -3.87
C VAL A 25 13.47 5.50 -4.86
N PRO A 26 14.24 4.78 -5.70
CA PRO A 26 13.72 3.92 -6.77
C PRO A 26 13.08 2.61 -6.26
N VAL A 27 13.09 2.35 -4.94
CA VAL A 27 12.57 1.11 -4.33
C VAL A 27 11.77 1.44 -3.08
N TYR A 28 10.47 1.16 -3.10
CA TYR A 28 9.60 1.26 -1.92
C TYR A 28 9.28 -0.15 -1.40
N SER A 29 9.27 -0.33 -0.07
CA SER A 29 8.78 -1.56 0.55
C SER A 29 7.26 -1.60 0.40
N SER A 30 6.79 -2.25 -0.65
CA SER A 30 5.37 -2.37 -0.97
C SER A 30 4.72 -3.34 0.01
N ALA A 31 4.30 -2.87 1.18
CA ALA A 31 3.55 -3.70 2.11
C ALA A 31 2.26 -4.23 1.47
N VAL A 32 1.71 -3.50 0.50
CA VAL A 32 0.55 -3.91 -0.31
C VAL A 32 0.86 -5.06 -1.28
N PHE A 33 2.12 -5.31 -1.62
CA PHE A 33 2.52 -6.48 -2.43
C PHE A 33 2.12 -7.81 -1.80
N ASN A 34 1.95 -7.87 -0.47
CA ASN A 34 1.45 -9.06 0.22
C ASN A 34 0.04 -9.49 -0.22
N PHE A 35 -0.74 -8.59 -0.83
CA PHE A 35 -2.11 -8.88 -1.23
C PHE A 35 -2.53 -8.36 -2.61
N ILE A 36 -1.81 -7.38 -3.19
CA ILE A 36 -2.04 -6.88 -4.56
C ILE A 36 -0.75 -6.86 -5.40
N PRO A 37 -0.05 -8.00 -5.58
CA PRO A 37 1.27 -8.05 -6.22
C PRO A 37 1.26 -7.53 -7.66
N LYS A 38 0.25 -7.88 -8.45
CA LYS A 38 0.12 -7.42 -9.85
C LYS A 38 -0.03 -5.91 -9.93
N THR A 39 -0.93 -5.31 -9.15
CA THR A 39 -1.14 -3.86 -9.12
C THR A 39 0.13 -3.13 -8.67
N ALA A 40 0.85 -3.65 -7.68
CA ALA A 40 2.12 -3.08 -7.25
C ALA A 40 3.20 -3.11 -8.35
N MET A 41 3.24 -4.18 -9.15
CA MET A 41 4.13 -4.28 -10.31
C MET A 41 3.71 -3.36 -11.46
N ASP A 42 2.42 -3.20 -11.71
CA ASP A 42 1.92 -2.30 -12.74
C ASP A 42 2.20 -0.83 -12.37
N PHE A 43 2.05 -0.47 -11.09
CA PHE A 43 2.49 0.84 -10.58
C PHE A 43 3.99 1.06 -10.78
N TYR A 44 4.82 0.07 -10.43
CA TYR A 44 6.26 0.14 -10.62
C TYR A 44 6.65 0.34 -12.11
N ARG A 45 6.01 -0.41 -13.01
CA ARG A 45 6.22 -0.28 -14.47
C ARG A 45 5.78 1.08 -14.99
N ALA A 46 4.65 1.61 -14.51
CA ALA A 46 4.16 2.94 -14.89
C ALA A 46 5.16 4.03 -14.49
N ILE A 47 5.68 3.97 -13.26
CA ILE A 47 6.73 4.89 -12.79
C ILE A 47 7.99 4.78 -13.65
N ALA A 48 8.47 3.55 -13.93
CA ALA A 48 9.66 3.32 -14.74
C ALA A 48 9.51 3.82 -16.19
N ALA A 49 8.30 3.75 -16.74
CA ALA A 49 7.98 4.23 -18.07
C ALA A 49 7.63 5.74 -18.14
N ASN A 50 7.62 6.46 -17.01
CA ASN A 50 7.07 7.82 -16.88
C ASN A 50 5.60 7.94 -17.35
N ASP A 51 4.81 6.87 -17.20
CA ASP A 51 3.37 6.88 -17.45
C ASP A 51 2.64 7.54 -16.27
N HIS A 52 2.53 8.86 -16.35
CA HIS A 52 1.84 9.67 -15.35
C HIS A 52 0.34 9.37 -15.28
N ALA A 53 -0.31 9.04 -16.41
CA ALA A 53 -1.74 8.77 -16.43
C ALA A 53 -2.09 7.52 -15.62
N THR A 54 -1.35 6.42 -15.81
CA THR A 54 -1.56 5.19 -15.03
C THR A 54 -1.17 5.38 -13.57
N THR A 55 -0.09 6.12 -13.32
CA THR A 55 0.38 6.41 -11.96
C THR A 55 -0.67 7.19 -11.17
N ASP A 56 -1.17 8.30 -11.72
CA ASP A 56 -2.14 9.18 -11.06
C ASP A 56 -3.46 8.43 -10.83
N LYS A 57 -3.91 7.64 -11.82
CA LYS A 57 -5.10 6.81 -11.68
C LYS A 57 -4.99 5.83 -10.50
N LEU A 58 -3.87 5.10 -10.38
CA LEU A 58 -3.67 4.16 -9.29
C LEU A 58 -3.57 4.86 -7.93
N ILE A 59 -2.97 6.06 -7.90
CA ILE A 59 -2.94 6.90 -6.70
C ILE A 59 -4.35 7.26 -6.27
N ASP A 60 -5.18 7.77 -7.17
CA ASP A 60 -6.51 8.26 -6.85
C ASP A 60 -7.51 7.15 -6.53
N GLU A 61 -7.47 6.05 -7.30
CA GLU A 61 -8.47 4.99 -7.19
C GLU A 61 -8.18 3.99 -6.07
N PHE A 62 -6.91 3.78 -5.73
CA PHE A 62 -6.51 2.77 -4.74
C PHE A 62 -5.73 3.38 -3.57
N PHE A 63 -4.61 4.05 -3.83
CA PHE A 63 -3.73 4.47 -2.74
C PHE A 63 -4.40 5.52 -1.85
N LEU A 64 -4.91 6.65 -2.35
CA LEU A 64 -5.53 7.67 -1.51
C LEU A 64 -6.67 7.12 -0.61
N PRO A 65 -7.63 6.32 -1.13
CA PRO A 65 -8.62 5.65 -0.29
C PRO A 65 -8.03 4.68 0.74
N TYR A 66 -7.00 3.92 0.36
CA TYR A 66 -6.29 3.00 1.27
C TYR A 66 -5.58 3.76 2.41
N LEU A 67 -4.92 4.88 2.10
CA LEU A 67 -4.24 5.73 3.08
C LEU A 67 -5.25 6.38 4.03
N ALA A 68 -6.44 6.72 3.53
CA ALA A 68 -7.53 7.23 4.38
C ALA A 68 -7.97 6.20 5.44
N ILE A 69 -7.98 4.90 5.13
CA ILE A 69 -8.24 3.84 6.12
C ILE A 69 -7.04 3.69 7.07
N ARG A 70 -5.82 3.62 6.51
CA ARG A 70 -4.57 3.47 7.28
C ARG A 70 -4.38 4.57 8.33
N ASN A 71 -4.76 5.81 8.03
CA ASN A 71 -4.55 6.96 8.91
C ASN A 71 -5.59 7.11 10.03
N ARG A 72 -6.61 6.25 10.09
CA ARG A 72 -7.64 6.34 11.13
C ARG A 72 -7.12 6.06 12.54
N ARG A 73 -6.12 5.17 12.67
CA ARG A 73 -5.53 4.81 13.97
C ARG A 73 -4.04 4.55 13.87
N ALA A 74 -3.31 4.91 14.92
CA ALA A 74 -1.92 4.53 15.08
C ALA A 74 -1.78 3.00 15.11
N GLY A 75 -0.81 2.46 14.37
CA GLY A 75 -0.58 1.01 14.25
C GLY A 75 -1.25 0.32 13.06
N TYR A 76 -2.19 0.99 12.39
CA TYR A 76 -2.88 0.41 11.22
C TYR A 76 -1.97 0.18 10.02
N ALA A 77 -0.79 0.79 9.96
CA ALA A 77 0.22 0.50 8.95
C ALA A 77 0.57 -1.00 8.86
N VAL A 78 0.45 -1.76 9.95
CA VAL A 78 0.68 -3.21 9.98
C VAL A 78 -0.64 -3.99 9.93
N SER A 79 -1.66 -3.55 10.68
CA SER A 79 -2.95 -4.22 10.75
C SER A 79 -3.69 -4.27 9.41
N ILE A 80 -3.64 -3.19 8.63
CA ILE A 80 -4.32 -3.11 7.33
C ILE A 80 -3.73 -4.09 6.31
N VAL A 81 -2.42 -4.35 6.40
CA VAL A 81 -1.71 -5.28 5.51
C VAL A 81 -2.11 -6.71 5.82
N LYS A 82 -2.21 -7.07 7.09
CA LYS A 82 -2.73 -8.37 7.51
C LYS A 82 -4.19 -8.56 7.14
N ALA A 83 -5.02 -7.52 7.28
CA ALA A 83 -6.41 -7.55 6.83
C ALA A 83 -6.50 -7.77 5.32
N GLY A 84 -5.68 -7.06 4.53
CA GLY A 84 -5.58 -7.27 3.08
C GLY A 84 -5.15 -8.68 2.71
N ALA A 85 -4.11 -9.21 3.37
CA ALA A 85 -3.65 -10.59 3.17
C ALA A 85 -4.76 -11.61 3.47
N LYS A 86 -5.51 -11.42 4.56
CA LYS A 86 -6.66 -12.27 4.92
C LYS A 86 -7.77 -12.21 3.86
N LEU A 87 -8.08 -11.02 3.34
CA LEU A 87 -9.11 -10.82 2.30
C LEU A 87 -8.78 -11.55 0.99
N VAL A 88 -7.49 -11.65 0.65
CA VAL A 88 -7.04 -12.39 -0.54
C VAL A 88 -6.76 -13.88 -0.28
N GLY A 89 -7.13 -14.39 0.90
CA GLY A 89 -7.03 -15.81 1.24
C GLY A 89 -5.70 -16.24 1.90
N HIS A 90 -4.82 -15.30 2.23
CA HIS A 90 -3.58 -15.53 2.96
C HIS A 90 -3.70 -15.07 4.42
N ASP A 91 -4.46 -15.83 5.22
CA ASP A 91 -4.66 -15.50 6.64
C ASP A 91 -3.35 -15.69 7.45
N ALA A 92 -2.87 -14.60 8.04
CA ALA A 92 -1.66 -14.57 8.88
C ALA A 92 -1.99 -14.49 10.39
N GLY A 93 -3.25 -14.69 10.77
CA GLY A 93 -3.74 -14.56 12.14
C GLY A 93 -3.74 -13.11 12.67
N PRO A 94 -4.30 -12.90 13.88
CA PRO A 94 -4.51 -11.55 14.43
C PRO A 94 -3.17 -10.81 14.67
N VAL A 95 -3.22 -9.48 14.75
CA VAL A 95 -2.07 -8.72 15.24
C VAL A 95 -1.80 -9.03 16.72
N ARG A 96 -0.52 -8.96 17.14
CA ARG A 96 -0.15 -9.07 18.55
C ARG A 96 -0.31 -7.70 19.23
N ALA A 97 -0.78 -7.68 20.47
CA ALA A 97 -0.80 -6.47 21.29
C ALA A 97 0.61 -5.83 21.35
N PRO A 98 0.74 -4.49 21.30
CA PRO A 98 -0.30 -3.46 21.47
C PRO A 98 -1.04 -3.03 20.19
N LEU A 99 -0.81 -3.68 19.04
CA LEU A 99 -1.51 -3.35 17.80
C LEU A 99 -2.97 -3.82 17.86
N THR A 100 -3.85 -3.10 17.18
CA THR A 100 -5.29 -3.43 17.08
C THR A 100 -5.64 -3.73 15.62
N ASP A 101 -6.46 -4.75 15.40
CA ASP A 101 -7.00 -5.07 14.07
C ASP A 101 -7.94 -3.96 13.57
N LEU A 102 -8.22 -3.99 12.26
CA LEU A 102 -9.24 -3.14 11.65
C LEU A 102 -10.63 -3.56 12.14
N THR A 103 -11.54 -2.60 12.21
CA THR A 103 -12.96 -2.89 12.45
C THR A 103 -13.58 -3.61 11.25
N GLU A 104 -14.69 -4.32 11.45
CA GLU A 104 -15.39 -5.01 10.36
C GLU A 104 -15.78 -4.07 9.22
N GLU A 105 -16.16 -2.82 9.54
CA GLU A 105 -16.46 -1.79 8.55
C GLU A 105 -15.23 -1.39 7.73
N GLU A 106 -14.07 -1.20 8.36
CA GLU A 106 -12.82 -0.87 7.67
C GLU A 106 -12.31 -2.03 6.82
N VAL A 107 -12.49 -3.27 7.28
CA VAL A 107 -12.21 -4.46 6.49
C VAL A 107 -13.11 -4.52 5.25
N ALA A 108 -14.41 -4.22 5.39
CA ALA A 108 -15.32 -4.16 4.25
C ALA A 108 -14.95 -3.04 3.27
N GLN A 109 -14.50 -1.87 3.76
CA GLN A 109 -14.00 -0.79 2.91
C GLN A 109 -12.73 -1.22 2.15
N LEU A 110 -11.80 -1.90 2.81
CA LEU A 110 -10.60 -2.45 2.17
C LEU A 110 -10.94 -3.52 1.12
N ASP A 111 -11.90 -4.40 1.41
CA ASP A 111 -12.36 -5.44 0.49
C ASP A 111 -12.94 -4.86 -0.81
N VAL A 112 -13.72 -3.78 -0.70
CA VAL A 112 -14.23 -3.06 -1.87
C VAL A 112 -13.08 -2.50 -2.71
N LEU A 113 -12.04 -1.93 -2.09
CA LEU A 113 -10.86 -1.43 -2.81
C LEU A 113 -10.10 -2.54 -3.52
N ILE A 114 -9.87 -3.67 -2.85
CA ILE A 114 -9.18 -4.83 -3.43
C ILE A 114 -9.99 -5.42 -4.59
N LYS A 115 -11.30 -5.61 -4.42
CA LYS A 115 -12.18 -6.16 -5.47
C LYS A 115 -12.24 -5.27 -6.71
N LYS A 116 -12.16 -3.94 -6.57
CA LYS A 116 -12.10 -3.02 -7.71
C LYS A 116 -10.87 -3.22 -8.60
N LEU A 117 -9.75 -3.68 -8.03
CA LEU A 117 -8.54 -3.96 -8.79
C LEU A 117 -8.64 -5.24 -9.65
N GLY A 118 -9.65 -6.08 -9.41
CA GLY A 118 -9.80 -7.38 -10.05
C GLY A 118 -8.76 -8.41 -9.56
N ALA A 119 -8.62 -9.50 -10.31
CA ALA A 119 -7.71 -10.60 -9.96
C ALA A 119 -6.25 -10.13 -9.88
N GLN A 120 -5.63 -10.41 -8.72
CA GLN A 120 -4.25 -10.05 -8.39
C GLN A 120 -3.28 -11.20 -8.63
#